data_AF-A0A7C5Y1K5-F1
#
_entry.id   AF-A0A7C5Y1K5-F1
#
_cell.length_a   1.000
_cell.length_b   1.000
_cell.length_c   1.000
_cell.angle_alpha   90.00
_cell.angle_beta   90.00
_cell.angle_gamma   90.00
#
_symmetry.space_group_name_H-M   'P 1'
#
loop_
_entity.id
_entity.type
_entity.pdbx_description
1 polymer ?
#
loop_
_entity_poly.entity_id
_entity_poly.type
_entity_poly.pdbx_seq_one_letter_code
_entity_poly.pdbx_strand_id
1 'polypeptide(L)'
;MDGFIIVDKPTNILSHDLTAKIGRLYNSRAGHSGTLDPNVGGLMIIGLGRYTRLLRFFTRLDKTYVCLAKFRKPVDERVVEELMSKLGKNLQIPPLQSAVAKRPRYRNVYELNILEIFGNRILFRARVESGFYMRVLCEQIGAEMEDLRRIAIGRIYENYAMNTYRLFRSPESARIYSIEELFPYLNMDRLDVDINIYNKIKNGARIDIKLKNYTGMFFENRLVAIMNRESKYEIVLH
;
A
#
# COMPACT_ATOMS: atom_id res chain seq x y z
N MET A 1 22.41 -3.57 1.16
CA MET A 1 21.69 -2.81 0.11
C MET A 1 20.45 -2.16 0.71
N ASP A 2 20.22 -0.88 0.43
CA ASP A 2 19.04 -0.12 0.86
C ASP A 2 18.27 0.35 -0.37
N GLY A 3 16.94 0.21 -0.36
CA GLY A 3 16.09 0.59 -1.48
C GLY A 3 14.71 -0.05 -1.40
N PHE A 4 13.84 0.27 -2.35
CA PHE A 4 12.57 -0.41 -2.55
C PHE A 4 12.58 -1.20 -3.85
N ILE A 5 11.95 -2.37 -3.84
CA ILE A 5 11.63 -3.13 -5.05
C ILE A 5 10.12 -3.22 -5.14
N ILE A 6 9.57 -2.84 -6.28
CA ILE A 6 8.16 -2.98 -6.56
C ILE A 6 7.98 -4.29 -7.32
N VAL A 7 7.21 -5.23 -6.79
CA VAL A 7 7.05 -6.57 -7.34
C VAL A 7 5.60 -6.94 -7.58
N ASP A 8 5.36 -7.76 -8.59
CA ASP A 8 4.08 -8.44 -8.82
C ASP A 8 4.12 -9.78 -8.08
N LYS A 9 3.44 -9.85 -6.92
CA LYS A 9 3.34 -11.08 -6.15
C LYS A 9 2.51 -12.10 -6.95
N PRO A 10 3.05 -13.30 -7.26
CA PRO A 10 2.23 -14.35 -7.83
C PRO A 10 1.21 -14.88 -6.81
N THR A 11 0.16 -15.54 -7.29
CA THR A 11 -0.79 -16.25 -6.44
C THR A 11 -0.15 -17.51 -5.85
N ASN A 12 -0.82 -18.14 -4.88
CA ASN A 12 -0.40 -19.39 -4.22
C ASN A 12 0.93 -19.32 -3.45
N ILE A 13 1.36 -18.12 -3.04
CA ILE A 13 2.52 -17.95 -2.15
C ILE A 13 2.25 -16.95 -1.05
N LEU A 14 2.85 -17.16 0.13
CA LEU A 14 2.80 -16.21 1.23
C LEU A 14 3.61 -14.96 0.91
N SER A 15 3.06 -13.79 1.26
CA SER A 15 3.77 -12.50 1.15
C SER A 15 5.09 -12.51 1.94
N HIS A 16 5.10 -13.15 3.11
CA HIS A 16 6.29 -13.30 3.95
C HIS A 16 7.36 -14.17 3.29
N ASP A 17 6.98 -15.27 2.64
CA ASP A 17 7.93 -16.16 1.97
C ASP A 17 8.57 -15.47 0.75
N LEU A 18 7.77 -14.74 -0.04
CA LEU A 18 8.31 -13.94 -1.14
C LEU A 18 9.32 -12.91 -0.62
N THR A 19 8.96 -12.19 0.44
CA THR A 19 9.82 -11.19 1.06
C THR A 19 11.13 -11.78 1.57
N ALA A 20 11.07 -12.95 2.24
CA ALA A 20 12.25 -13.65 2.73
C ALA A 20 13.16 -14.13 1.59
N LYS A 21 12.57 -14.65 0.49
CA LYS A 21 13.33 -15.04 -0.71
C LYS A 21 14.03 -13.85 -1.34
N ILE A 22 13.36 -12.71 -1.49
CA ILE A 22 13.95 -11.48 -2.03
C ILE A 22 15.05 -10.96 -1.09
N GLY A 23 14.84 -10.99 0.23
CA GLY A 23 15.88 -10.60 1.19
C GLY A 23 17.16 -11.43 1.05
N ARG A 24 17.03 -12.76 0.90
CA ARG A 24 18.18 -13.65 0.61
C ARG A 24 18.84 -13.32 -0.73
N LEU A 25 18.05 -13.05 -1.76
CA LEU A 25 18.54 -12.71 -3.10
C LEU A 25 19.49 -11.50 -3.11
N TYR A 26 19.18 -10.47 -2.31
CA TYR A 26 19.96 -9.24 -2.21
C TYR A 26 20.88 -9.18 -0.99
N ASN A 27 21.04 -10.30 -0.26
CA ASN A 27 21.76 -10.36 1.01
C ASN A 27 21.41 -9.19 1.95
N SER A 28 20.11 -8.93 2.13
CA SER A 28 19.62 -7.78 2.89
C SER A 28 18.39 -8.13 3.70
N ARG A 29 18.20 -7.44 4.84
CA ARG A 29 16.92 -7.49 5.57
C ARG A 29 15.81 -7.02 4.63
N ALA A 30 14.71 -7.75 4.56
CA ALA A 30 13.57 -7.38 3.74
C ALA A 30 12.27 -7.27 4.56
N GLY A 31 11.36 -6.42 4.11
CA GLY A 31 10.00 -6.27 4.62
C GLY A 31 9.07 -5.87 3.48
N HIS A 32 7.74 -5.91 3.69
CA HIS A 32 6.78 -5.51 2.66
C HIS A 32 5.70 -4.54 3.16
N SER A 33 5.11 -3.75 2.24
CA SER A 33 4.11 -2.70 2.54
C SER A 33 2.68 -3.24 2.62
N GLY A 34 2.44 -4.16 3.54
CA GLY A 34 1.14 -4.81 3.77
C GLY A 34 1.04 -6.20 3.13
N THR A 35 0.28 -7.07 3.79
CA THR A 35 0.14 -8.48 3.44
C THR A 35 -0.95 -8.67 2.40
N LEU A 36 -0.68 -9.46 1.36
CA LEU A 36 -1.70 -10.08 0.52
C LEU A 36 -1.90 -11.52 0.98
N ASP A 37 -3.16 -11.98 0.99
CA ASP A 37 -3.52 -13.38 1.22
C ASP A 37 -2.77 -14.29 0.20
N PRO A 38 -2.53 -15.58 0.52
CA PRO A 38 -1.75 -16.46 -0.34
C PRO A 38 -2.25 -16.50 -1.80
N ASN A 39 -3.56 -16.60 -1.97
CA ASN A 39 -4.22 -16.73 -3.27
C ASN A 39 -4.41 -15.38 -4.00
N VAL A 40 -4.01 -14.27 -3.38
CA VAL A 40 -4.18 -12.93 -3.95
C VAL A 40 -2.88 -12.50 -4.60
N GLY A 41 -2.95 -12.05 -5.85
CA GLY A 41 -1.79 -11.55 -6.60
C GLY A 41 -1.67 -10.03 -6.62
N GLY A 42 -0.62 -9.54 -7.27
CA GLY A 42 -0.49 -8.14 -7.63
C GLY A 42 0.57 -7.36 -6.87
N LEU A 43 0.45 -6.04 -6.96
CA LEU A 43 1.45 -5.07 -6.55
C LEU A 43 1.83 -5.22 -5.07
N MET A 44 3.13 -5.31 -4.79
CA MET A 44 3.70 -5.26 -3.45
C MET A 44 5.02 -4.50 -3.46
N ILE A 45 5.24 -3.63 -2.46
CA ILE A 45 6.50 -2.90 -2.29
C ILE A 45 7.31 -3.62 -1.23
N ILE A 46 8.52 -4.04 -1.60
CA ILE A 46 9.53 -4.62 -0.72
C ILE A 46 10.53 -3.53 -0.34
N GLY A 47 10.80 -3.36 0.95
CA GLY A 47 11.89 -2.50 1.43
C GLY A 47 13.09 -3.36 1.79
N LEU A 48 14.28 -2.94 1.39
CA LEU A 48 15.56 -3.59 1.69
C LEU A 48 16.36 -2.78 2.71
N GLY A 49 17.06 -3.47 3.61
CA GLY A 49 17.97 -2.89 4.58
C GLY A 49 17.29 -1.87 5.50
N ARG A 50 17.85 -0.67 5.56
CA ARG A 50 17.33 0.45 6.35
C ARG A 50 15.94 0.90 5.87
N TYR A 51 15.58 0.69 4.61
CA TYR A 51 14.29 1.15 4.06
C TYR A 51 13.09 0.33 4.55
N THR A 52 13.32 -0.82 5.19
CA THR A 52 12.27 -1.59 5.84
C THR A 52 11.46 -0.76 6.85
N ARG A 53 12.10 0.19 7.56
CA ARG A 53 11.43 1.10 8.51
C ARG A 53 10.48 2.09 7.85
N LEU A 54 10.67 2.37 6.57
CA LEU A 54 9.88 3.32 5.79
C LEU A 54 8.62 2.67 5.21
N LEU A 55 8.51 1.35 5.21
CA LEU A 55 7.32 0.63 4.70
C LEU A 55 6.03 1.03 5.43
N ARG A 56 6.13 1.49 6.67
CA ARG A 56 4.98 1.99 7.45
C ARG A 56 4.22 3.13 6.77
N PHE A 57 4.88 3.95 5.94
CA PHE A 57 4.24 5.04 5.22
C PHE A 57 3.43 4.51 4.04
N PHE A 58 3.99 3.59 3.26
CA PHE A 58 3.28 2.91 2.16
C PHE A 58 2.12 2.05 2.64
N THR A 59 2.24 1.40 3.80
CA THR A 59 1.17 0.59 4.40
C THR A 59 -0.07 1.44 4.69
N ARG A 60 0.10 2.71 5.10
CA ARG A 60 -1.00 3.63 5.44
C ARG A 60 -1.74 4.20 4.23
N LEU A 61 -1.12 4.18 3.04
CA LEU A 61 -1.78 4.63 1.82
C LEU A 61 -3.05 3.81 1.56
N ASP A 62 -3.97 4.39 0.81
CA ASP A 62 -5.08 3.63 0.25
C ASP A 62 -4.57 2.56 -0.73
N LYS A 63 -5.46 1.62 -1.07
CA LYS A 63 -5.14 0.44 -1.88
C LYS A 63 -6.22 0.31 -2.94
N THR A 64 -5.83 -0.02 -4.16
CA THR A 64 -6.79 -0.31 -5.24
C THR A 64 -6.72 -1.77 -5.62
N TYR A 65 -7.89 -2.39 -5.70
CA TYR A 65 -8.05 -3.78 -6.08
C TYR A 65 -8.98 -3.92 -7.29
N VAL A 66 -8.75 -4.98 -8.06
CA VAL A 66 -9.74 -5.57 -8.95
C VAL A 66 -10.21 -6.86 -8.29
N CYS A 67 -11.52 -7.01 -8.13
CA CYS A 67 -12.15 -8.09 -7.39
C CYS A 67 -13.17 -8.79 -8.29
N LEU A 68 -13.12 -10.11 -8.31
CA LEU A 68 -14.16 -10.95 -8.90
C LEU A 68 -15.02 -11.52 -7.77
N ALA A 69 -16.27 -11.06 -7.69
CA ALA A 69 -17.25 -11.54 -6.74
C ALA A 69 -18.20 -12.53 -7.41
N LYS A 70 -18.43 -13.67 -6.78
CA LYS A 70 -19.35 -14.72 -7.25
C LYS A 70 -20.56 -14.81 -6.33
N PHE A 71 -21.74 -14.79 -6.93
CA PHE A 71 -23.02 -14.92 -6.25
C PHE A 71 -23.61 -16.31 -6.46
N ARG A 72 -24.55 -16.71 -5.60
CA ARG A 72 -25.28 -17.97 -5.75
C ARG A 72 -26.29 -17.94 -6.90
N LYS A 73 -26.83 -16.77 -7.20
CA LYS A 73 -27.82 -16.52 -8.26
C LYS A 73 -27.24 -15.54 -9.29
N PRO A 74 -27.80 -15.48 -10.51
CA PRO A 74 -27.47 -14.43 -11.46
C PRO A 74 -27.54 -13.05 -10.81
N VAL A 75 -26.64 -12.16 -11.22
CA VAL A 75 -26.60 -10.78 -10.77
C VAL A 75 -27.80 -10.04 -11.33
N ASP A 76 -28.55 -9.38 -10.44
CA ASP A 76 -29.65 -8.50 -10.79
C ASP A 76 -29.37 -7.06 -10.31
N GLU A 77 -30.31 -6.15 -10.55
CA GLU A 77 -30.19 -4.74 -10.18
C GLU A 77 -30.02 -4.54 -8.67
N ARG A 78 -30.65 -5.38 -7.83
CA ARG A 78 -30.53 -5.29 -6.37
C ARG A 78 -29.12 -5.57 -5.90
N VAL A 79 -28.45 -6.54 -6.52
CA VAL A 79 -27.04 -6.83 -6.23
C VAL A 79 -26.15 -5.64 -6.59
N VAL A 80 -26.42 -4.98 -7.72
CA VAL A 80 -25.68 -3.79 -8.14
C VAL A 80 -25.90 -2.64 -7.15
N GLU A 81 -27.14 -2.37 -6.76
CA GLU A 81 -27.49 -1.36 -5.74
C GLU A 81 -26.79 -1.63 -4.40
N GLU A 82 -26.82 -2.89 -3.93
CA GLU A 82 -26.16 -3.31 -2.69
C GLU A 82 -24.65 -3.10 -2.75
N LEU A 83 -23.99 -3.42 -3.88
CA LEU A 83 -22.57 -3.15 -4.07
C LEU A 83 -22.28 -1.63 -4.08
N MET A 84 -23.07 -0.85 -4.83
CA MET A 84 -22.89 0.60 -4.91
C MET A 84 -23.14 1.30 -3.58
N SER A 85 -24.02 0.77 -2.72
CA SER A 85 -24.26 1.25 -1.36
C SER A 85 -23.00 1.21 -0.47
N LYS A 86 -22.00 0.40 -0.83
CA LYS A 86 -20.75 0.26 -0.08
C LYS A 86 -19.78 1.40 -0.36
N LEU A 87 -20.08 2.32 -1.25
CA LEU A 87 -19.28 3.54 -1.41
C LEU A 87 -19.32 4.36 -0.10
N GLY A 88 -18.15 4.84 0.36
CA GLY A 88 -18.04 5.57 1.62
C GLY A 88 -17.75 4.67 2.82
N LYS A 89 -18.35 4.98 3.96
CA LYS A 89 -17.96 4.46 5.28
C LYS A 89 -18.61 3.10 5.57
N ASN A 90 -17.79 2.06 5.74
CA ASN A 90 -18.24 0.69 6.00
C ASN A 90 -17.76 0.20 7.37
N LEU A 91 -18.64 -0.49 8.10
CA LEU A 91 -18.25 -1.20 9.32
C LEU A 91 -17.64 -2.56 8.95
N GLN A 92 -16.43 -2.84 9.44
CA GLN A 92 -15.75 -4.10 9.23
C GLN A 92 -15.32 -4.73 10.54
N ILE A 93 -15.53 -6.04 10.64
CA ILE A 93 -14.89 -6.89 11.64
C ILE A 93 -13.84 -7.70 10.88
N PRO A 94 -12.56 -7.65 11.29
CA PRO A 94 -11.52 -8.40 10.61
C PRO A 94 -11.83 -9.90 10.64
N PRO A 95 -11.60 -10.64 9.53
CA PRO A 95 -11.88 -12.06 9.46
C PRO A 95 -11.01 -12.83 10.45
N LEU A 96 -11.42 -14.07 10.75
CA LEU A 96 -10.71 -14.96 11.67
C LEU A 96 -9.22 -15.10 11.30
N GLN A 97 -8.98 -15.34 10.01
CA GLN A 97 -7.65 -15.42 9.40
C GLN A 97 -7.12 -14.01 9.09
N SER A 98 -6.77 -13.25 10.12
CA SER A 98 -6.13 -11.95 9.97
C SER A 98 -5.06 -11.72 11.04
N ALA A 99 -4.05 -10.91 10.70
CA ALA A 99 -2.92 -10.58 11.57
C ALA A 99 -3.27 -9.52 12.65
N VAL A 100 -4.54 -9.15 12.80
CA VAL A 100 -4.99 -8.04 13.65
C VAL A 100 -6.17 -8.44 14.54
N ALA A 101 -6.39 -7.68 15.61
CA ALA A 101 -7.45 -7.94 16.57
C ALA A 101 -8.86 -7.87 15.92
N LYS A 102 -9.74 -8.77 16.35
CA LYS A 102 -11.12 -8.89 15.86
C LYS A 102 -12.02 -7.89 16.59
N ARG A 103 -11.88 -6.62 16.23
CA ARG A 103 -12.69 -5.52 16.78
C ARG A 103 -13.38 -4.77 15.64
N PRO A 104 -14.65 -4.37 15.79
CA PRO A 104 -15.34 -3.56 14.80
C PRO A 104 -14.59 -2.25 14.54
N ARG A 105 -14.48 -1.88 13.27
CA ARG A 105 -13.85 -0.62 12.85
C ARG A 105 -14.45 -0.12 11.55
N TYR A 106 -14.53 1.20 11.42
CA TYR A 106 -14.94 1.83 10.18
C TYR A 106 -13.77 1.96 9.22
N ARG A 107 -14.01 1.65 7.94
CA ARG A 107 -13.07 1.87 6.85
C ARG A 107 -13.82 2.36 5.62
N ASN A 108 -13.15 3.18 4.80
CA ASN A 108 -13.79 3.80 3.64
C ASN A 108 -13.51 3.05 2.33
N VAL A 109 -14.52 2.99 1.47
CA VAL A 109 -14.38 2.78 0.03
C VAL A 109 -14.44 4.15 -0.63
N TYR A 110 -13.34 4.58 -1.25
CA TYR A 110 -13.25 5.90 -1.88
C TYR A 110 -13.80 5.90 -3.30
N GLU A 111 -13.61 4.79 -4.02
CA GLU A 111 -14.10 4.62 -5.40
C GLU A 111 -14.56 3.18 -5.58
N LEU A 112 -15.64 2.99 -6.34
CA LEU A 112 -16.17 1.69 -6.71
C LEU A 112 -16.67 1.77 -8.16
N ASN A 113 -16.15 0.90 -9.03
CA ASN A 113 -16.51 0.87 -10.45
C ASN A 113 -16.75 -0.58 -10.87
N ILE A 114 -17.95 -0.87 -11.36
CA ILE A 114 -18.24 -2.16 -12.00
C ILE A 114 -17.56 -2.16 -13.37
N LEU A 115 -16.75 -3.18 -13.63
CA LEU A 115 -16.05 -3.38 -14.90
C LEU A 115 -16.87 -4.30 -15.82
N GLU A 116 -17.41 -5.38 -15.25
CA GLU A 116 -18.17 -6.36 -16.02
C GLU A 116 -19.14 -7.13 -15.13
N ILE A 117 -20.26 -7.56 -15.70
CA ILE A 117 -21.22 -8.48 -15.08
C ILE A 117 -21.44 -9.63 -16.04
N PHE A 118 -21.24 -10.86 -15.58
CA PHE A 118 -21.43 -12.07 -16.39
C PHE A 118 -22.05 -13.19 -15.58
N GLY A 119 -23.33 -13.45 -15.85
CA GLY A 119 -24.12 -14.46 -15.14
C GLY A 119 -24.24 -14.14 -13.66
N ASN A 120 -23.62 -14.95 -12.81
CA ASN A 120 -23.62 -14.81 -11.36
C ASN A 120 -22.34 -14.13 -10.82
N ARG A 121 -21.60 -13.38 -11.64
CA ARG A 121 -20.35 -12.73 -11.25
C ARG A 121 -20.33 -11.25 -11.56
N ILE A 122 -19.66 -10.49 -10.69
CA ILE A 122 -19.33 -9.09 -10.91
C ILE A 122 -17.81 -8.94 -10.81
N LEU A 123 -17.21 -8.38 -11.85
CA LEU A 123 -15.85 -7.87 -11.83
C LEU A 123 -15.90 -6.37 -11.52
N PHE A 124 -15.24 -5.92 -10.46
CA PHE A 124 -15.24 -4.51 -10.07
C PHE A 124 -13.88 -4.04 -9.57
N ARG A 125 -13.61 -2.76 -9.77
CA ARG A 125 -12.45 -2.04 -9.23
C ARG A 125 -12.88 -1.24 -8.01
N ALA A 126 -12.16 -1.40 -6.90
CA ALA A 126 -12.40 -0.64 -5.67
C ALA A 126 -11.11 0.01 -5.16
N ARG A 127 -11.16 1.31 -4.83
CA ARG A 127 -10.12 2.03 -4.10
C ARG A 127 -10.55 2.18 -2.66
N VAL A 128 -9.79 1.63 -1.73
CA VAL A 128 -10.20 1.44 -0.33
C VAL A 128 -9.13 1.93 0.64
N GLU A 129 -9.57 2.33 1.84
CA GLU A 129 -8.71 2.70 2.96
C GLU A 129 -7.77 1.56 3.37
N SER A 130 -6.59 1.89 3.89
CA SER A 130 -5.66 0.87 4.39
C SER A 130 -6.31 -0.03 5.46
N GLY A 131 -6.10 -1.34 5.32
CA GLY A 131 -6.69 -2.34 6.22
C GLY A 131 -8.17 -2.60 5.98
N PHE A 132 -8.74 -2.14 4.85
CA PHE A 132 -10.05 -2.57 4.38
C PHE A 132 -9.99 -4.02 3.85
N TYR A 133 -10.93 -4.88 4.28
CA TYR A 133 -10.97 -6.29 3.88
C TYR A 133 -11.96 -6.50 2.72
N MET A 134 -11.44 -6.74 1.52
CA MET A 134 -12.26 -7.00 0.32
C MET A 134 -13.14 -8.26 0.48
N ARG A 135 -12.64 -9.28 1.18
CA ARG A 135 -13.43 -10.49 1.50
C ARG A 135 -14.69 -10.16 2.32
N VAL A 136 -14.55 -9.30 3.33
CA VAL A 136 -15.67 -8.87 4.17
C VAL A 136 -16.67 -8.05 3.36
N LEU A 137 -16.19 -7.20 2.44
CA LEU A 137 -17.06 -6.48 1.50
C LEU A 137 -17.87 -7.46 0.64
N CYS A 138 -17.23 -8.49 0.08
CA CYS A 138 -17.94 -9.53 -0.69
C CYS A 138 -18.98 -10.26 0.17
N GLU A 139 -18.63 -10.67 1.39
CA GLU A 139 -19.55 -11.33 2.32
C GLU A 139 -20.78 -10.45 2.63
N GLN A 140 -20.56 -9.14 2.85
CA GLN A 140 -21.62 -8.17 3.16
C GLN A 140 -22.62 -7.98 2.03
N ILE A 141 -22.20 -8.13 0.77
CA ILE A 141 -23.08 -8.06 -0.40
C ILE A 141 -23.65 -9.44 -0.78
N GLY A 142 -23.42 -10.48 0.02
CA GLY A 142 -23.89 -11.84 -0.25
C GLY A 142 -23.10 -12.59 -1.33
N ALA A 143 -21.85 -12.20 -1.56
CA ALA A 143 -20.93 -12.83 -2.52
C ALA A 143 -19.78 -13.59 -1.84
N GLU A 144 -19.24 -14.56 -2.56
CA GLU A 144 -17.92 -15.11 -2.31
C GLU A 144 -16.88 -14.32 -3.12
N MET A 145 -15.73 -14.00 -2.51
CA MET A 145 -14.60 -13.41 -3.23
C MET A 145 -13.87 -14.53 -4.00
N GLU A 146 -14.13 -14.64 -5.31
CA GLU A 146 -13.58 -15.68 -6.17
C GLU A 146 -12.11 -15.39 -6.53
N ASP A 147 -11.79 -14.13 -6.87
CA ASP A 147 -10.41 -13.68 -7.12
C ASP A 147 -10.21 -12.22 -6.70
N LEU A 148 -8.97 -11.87 -6.40
CA LEU A 148 -8.56 -10.52 -6.02
C LEU A 148 -7.15 -10.24 -6.50
N ARG A 149 -6.96 -9.07 -7.10
CA ARG A 149 -5.65 -8.54 -7.48
C ARG A 149 -5.47 -7.12 -6.95
N ARG A 150 -4.36 -6.86 -6.27
CA ARG A 150 -3.98 -5.48 -5.90
C ARG A 150 -3.28 -4.80 -7.07
N ILE A 151 -3.87 -3.74 -7.60
CA ILE A 151 -3.34 -3.01 -8.76
C ILE A 151 -2.68 -1.68 -8.40
N ALA A 152 -2.94 -1.14 -7.20
CA ALA A 152 -2.28 0.08 -6.73
C ALA A 152 -2.10 0.16 -5.20
N ILE A 153 -1.08 0.91 -4.79
CA ILE A 153 -0.78 1.35 -3.42
C ILE A 153 -0.61 2.87 -3.47
N GLY A 154 -1.61 3.61 -3.00
CA GLY A 154 -1.73 5.03 -3.27
C GLY A 154 -1.63 5.32 -4.77
N ARG A 155 -0.64 6.12 -5.16
CA ARG A 155 -0.36 6.48 -6.56
C ARG A 155 0.69 5.61 -7.25
N ILE A 156 1.10 4.50 -6.63
CA ILE A 156 2.01 3.51 -7.21
C ILE A 156 1.15 2.39 -7.81
N TYR A 157 1.28 2.16 -9.11
CA TYR A 157 0.47 1.21 -9.87
C TYR A 157 1.26 -0.05 -10.26
N GLU A 158 0.55 -1.12 -10.64
CA GLU A 158 1.16 -2.42 -11.00
C GLU A 158 2.07 -2.39 -12.22
N ASN A 159 1.97 -1.40 -13.10
CA ASN A 159 2.87 -1.26 -14.25
C ASN A 159 4.32 -0.93 -13.84
N TYR A 160 4.55 -0.47 -12.61
CA TYR A 160 5.89 -0.30 -12.04
C TYR A 160 6.45 -1.61 -11.45
N ALA A 161 5.64 -2.67 -11.38
CA ALA A 161 6.01 -3.90 -10.70
C ALA A 161 6.87 -4.81 -11.58
N MET A 162 8.00 -5.25 -11.03
CA MET A 162 8.81 -6.29 -11.63
C MET A 162 8.12 -7.65 -11.47
N ASN A 163 8.01 -8.39 -12.57
CA ASN A 163 7.52 -9.76 -12.51
C ASN A 163 8.47 -10.62 -11.65
N THR A 164 7.91 -11.33 -10.67
CA THR A 164 8.69 -12.09 -9.69
C THR A 164 9.51 -13.24 -10.30
N TYR A 165 9.05 -13.89 -11.37
CA TYR A 165 9.84 -14.93 -12.05
C TYR A 165 11.09 -14.33 -12.72
N ARG A 166 10.93 -13.20 -13.40
CA ARG A 166 12.08 -12.48 -13.99
C ARG A 166 13.04 -12.00 -12.92
N LEU A 167 12.53 -11.47 -11.81
CA LEU A 167 13.34 -11.06 -10.65
C LEU A 167 14.22 -12.20 -10.12
N PHE A 168 13.68 -13.42 -9.99
CA PHE A 168 14.46 -14.55 -9.49
C PHE A 168 15.48 -15.10 -10.50
N ARG A 169 15.24 -14.93 -11.81
CA ARG A 169 16.18 -15.36 -12.85
C ARG A 169 17.30 -14.37 -13.11
N SER A 170 17.00 -13.07 -12.99
CA SER A 170 17.92 -11.97 -13.30
C SER A 170 17.76 -10.85 -12.25
N PRO A 171 18.24 -11.05 -11.01
CA PRO A 171 18.06 -10.08 -9.93
C PRO A 171 18.61 -8.70 -10.26
N GLU A 172 19.73 -8.63 -10.95
CA GLU A 172 20.39 -7.41 -11.43
C GLU A 172 19.51 -6.56 -12.36
N SER A 173 18.47 -7.15 -12.97
CA SER A 173 17.52 -6.43 -13.83
C SER A 173 16.45 -5.67 -13.04
N ALA A 174 16.32 -5.93 -11.73
CA ALA A 174 15.31 -5.26 -10.94
C ALA A 174 15.68 -3.80 -10.68
N ARG A 175 14.74 -2.90 -10.96
CA ARG A 175 14.89 -1.51 -10.54
C ARG A 175 14.76 -1.41 -9.03
N ILE A 176 15.73 -0.73 -8.42
CA ILE A 176 15.77 -0.48 -6.99
C ILE A 176 15.54 1.01 -6.79
N TYR A 177 14.37 1.33 -6.24
CA TYR A 177 13.91 2.69 -6.06
C TYR A 177 14.50 3.28 -4.78
N SER A 178 15.01 4.49 -4.88
CA SER A 178 15.35 5.30 -3.73
C SER A 178 14.07 5.86 -3.06
N ILE A 179 14.18 6.37 -1.83
CA ILE A 179 13.02 6.99 -1.17
C ILE A 179 12.60 8.27 -1.89
N GLU A 180 13.56 8.98 -2.48
CA GLU A 180 13.37 10.20 -3.25
C GLU A 180 12.49 9.97 -4.47
N GLU A 181 12.72 8.86 -5.18
CA GLU A 181 11.91 8.48 -6.33
C GLU A 181 10.47 8.15 -5.91
N LEU A 182 10.28 7.55 -4.73
CA LEU A 182 8.94 7.18 -4.25
C LEU A 182 8.25 8.27 -3.42
N PHE A 183 8.98 9.30 -2.98
CA PHE A 183 8.48 10.35 -2.11
C PHE A 183 7.25 11.08 -2.67
N PRO A 184 7.20 11.45 -3.96
CA PRO A 184 6.01 12.10 -4.54
C PRO A 184 4.72 11.28 -4.43
N TYR A 185 4.81 9.97 -4.20
CA TYR A 185 3.65 9.08 -4.06
C TYR A 185 3.19 8.87 -2.61
N LEU A 186 3.94 9.36 -1.62
CA LEU A 186 3.63 9.17 -0.19
C LEU A 186 2.58 10.13 0.36
N ASN A 187 2.16 11.14 -0.42
CA ASN A 187 1.22 12.18 0.00
C ASN A 187 1.64 12.84 1.33
N MET A 188 2.93 13.15 1.45
CA MET A 188 3.53 13.76 2.64
C MET A 188 3.97 15.18 2.34
N ASP A 189 3.75 16.07 3.31
CA ASP A 189 4.29 17.43 3.29
C ASP A 189 5.81 17.37 3.40
N ARG A 190 6.51 18.33 2.77
CA ARG A 190 7.97 18.41 2.75
C ARG A 190 8.42 19.71 3.41
N LEU A 191 9.52 19.64 4.15
CA LEU A 191 10.17 20.79 4.77
C LEU A 191 11.68 20.74 4.50
N ASP A 192 12.19 21.73 3.77
CA ASP A 192 13.60 21.84 3.42
C ASP A 192 14.38 22.70 4.42
N VAL A 193 15.19 22.10 5.29
CA VAL A 193 15.95 22.76 6.37
C VAL A 193 17.44 22.86 6.03
N ASP A 194 18.19 23.74 6.69
CA ASP A 194 19.66 23.78 6.55
C ASP A 194 20.34 22.54 7.17
N ILE A 195 21.60 22.30 6.79
CA ILE A 195 22.38 21.13 7.22
C ILE A 195 22.53 21.03 8.75
N ASN A 196 22.59 22.15 9.48
CA ASN A 196 22.77 22.14 10.92
C ASN A 196 21.49 21.69 11.63
N ILE A 197 20.34 22.22 11.21
CA ILE A 197 19.03 21.78 11.67
C ILE A 197 18.80 20.32 11.29
N TYR A 198 19.09 19.95 10.04
CA TYR A 198 18.96 18.59 9.55
C TYR A 198 19.71 17.58 10.42
N ASN A 199 21.00 17.83 10.69
CA ASN A 199 21.83 16.94 11.50
C ASN A 199 21.32 16.80 12.93
N LYS A 200 20.83 17.89 13.54
CA LYS A 200 20.21 17.84 14.86
C LYS A 200 18.97 16.94 14.86
N ILE A 201 18.06 17.10 13.89
CA ILE A 201 16.84 16.28 13.77
C ILE A 201 17.19 14.81 13.48
N LYS A 202 18.14 14.56 12.59
CA LYS A 202 18.65 13.21 12.27
C LYS A 202 19.16 12.48 13.52
N ASN A 203 19.75 13.23 14.45
CA ASN A 203 20.23 12.72 15.74
C ASN A 203 19.14 12.73 16.84
N GLY A 204 17.88 12.97 16.49
CA GLY A 204 16.73 12.88 17.39
C GLY A 204 16.40 14.13 18.18
N ALA A 205 17.02 15.28 17.88
CA ALA A 205 16.68 16.54 18.52
C ALA A 205 15.28 17.01 18.11
N ARG A 206 14.48 17.45 19.09
CA ARG A 206 13.25 18.21 18.83
C ARG A 206 13.64 19.66 18.58
N ILE A 207 13.17 20.23 17.47
CA ILE A 207 13.52 21.59 17.06
C ILE A 207 12.24 22.36 16.77
N ASP A 208 12.12 23.54 17.38
CA ASP A 208 11.09 24.50 17.03
C ASP A 208 11.47 25.23 15.74
N ILE A 209 10.82 24.84 14.65
CA ILE A 209 11.04 25.46 13.34
C ILE A 209 10.02 26.60 13.16
N LYS A 210 10.51 27.83 13.03
CA LYS A 210 9.66 28.97 12.66
C LYS A 210 9.24 28.83 11.18
N LEU A 211 8.02 28.34 10.96
CA LEU A 211 7.46 28.04 9.62
C LEU A 211 7.36 29.24 8.68
N LYS A 212 7.49 30.48 9.18
CA LYS A 212 7.48 31.72 8.37
C LYS A 212 8.49 31.77 7.21
N ASN A 213 9.50 30.91 7.23
CA ASN A 213 10.53 30.81 6.18
C ASN A 213 10.28 29.67 5.18
N TYR A 214 9.11 29.06 5.21
CA TYR A 214 8.77 27.87 4.43
C TYR A 214 7.42 28.05 3.73
N THR A 215 7.37 27.65 2.47
CA THR A 215 6.15 27.70 1.65
C THR A 215 5.42 26.36 1.78
N GLY A 216 4.24 26.35 2.41
CA GLY A 216 3.43 25.14 2.56
C GLY A 216 2.30 25.29 3.58
N MET A 217 1.26 24.46 3.44
CA MET A 217 0.24 24.30 4.48
C MET A 217 0.65 23.13 5.38
N PHE A 218 1.03 23.43 6.61
CA PHE A 218 1.36 22.41 7.61
C PHE A 218 0.20 22.30 8.60
N PHE A 219 -0.15 21.07 8.95
CA PHE A 219 -1.21 20.78 9.91
C PHE A 219 -0.62 20.17 11.17
N GLU A 220 -1.19 20.52 12.31
CA GLU A 220 -0.79 19.97 13.60
C GLU A 220 -0.92 18.43 13.62
N ASN A 221 0.04 17.75 14.27
CA ASN A 221 0.10 16.29 14.38
C ASN A 221 0.16 15.51 13.06
N ARG A 222 0.64 16.12 11.97
CA ARG A 222 0.97 15.42 10.72
C ARG A 222 2.47 15.18 10.59
N LEU A 223 2.79 14.03 10.00
CA LEU A 223 4.16 13.68 9.64
C LEU A 223 4.63 14.56 8.48
N VAL A 224 5.83 15.11 8.61
CA VAL A 224 6.47 15.90 7.57
C VAL A 224 7.80 15.26 7.20
N ALA A 225 8.14 15.28 5.92
CA ALA A 225 9.45 14.86 5.45
C ALA A 225 10.44 16.01 5.56
N ILE A 226 11.43 15.83 6.44
CA ILE A 226 12.53 16.77 6.58
C ILE A 226 13.61 16.43 5.55
N MET A 227 13.96 17.40 4.71
CA MET A 227 15.02 17.28 3.71
C MET A 227 16.08 18.37 3.95
N ASN A 228 17.34 18.07 3.66
CA ASN A 228 18.40 19.08 3.70
C ASN A 228 18.40 19.92 2.41
N ARG A 229 18.52 21.25 2.54
CA ARG A 229 18.65 22.21 1.43
C ARG A 229 19.93 22.01 0.62
N GLU A 230 21.01 21.62 1.27
CA GLU A 230 22.35 21.53 0.65
C GLU A 230 22.67 20.12 0.16
N SER A 231 22.32 19.11 0.95
CA SER A 231 22.33 17.72 0.51
C SER A 231 20.90 17.35 0.16
N LYS A 232 20.66 17.25 -1.13
CA LYS A 232 19.53 16.46 -1.56
C LYS A 232 19.68 15.06 -0.92
N TYR A 233 18.63 14.52 -0.31
CA TYR A 233 18.42 13.06 -0.21
C TYR A 233 18.91 12.31 1.05
N GLU A 234 18.47 12.75 2.22
CA GLU A 234 18.15 11.82 3.31
C GLU A 234 16.89 12.35 4.02
N ILE A 235 15.90 11.47 4.25
CA ILE A 235 14.61 11.87 4.84
C ILE A 235 14.57 11.48 6.32
N VAL A 236 14.43 12.46 7.19
CA VAL A 236 14.01 12.23 8.58
C VAL A 236 12.52 12.48 8.66
N LEU A 237 11.76 11.45 9.04
CA LEU A 237 10.31 11.50 9.14
C LEU A 237 9.96 11.71 10.60
N HIS A 238 9.54 12.93 10.92
CA HIS A 238 9.23 13.39 12.27
C HIS A 238 7.79 13.86 12.40
#